data_AF-A0A7C8UZL3-F1
#
_entry.id   AF-A0A7C8UZL3-F1
#
_cell.length_a   1.000
_cell.length_b   1.000
_cell.length_c   1.000
_cell.angle_alpha   90.00
_cell.angle_beta   90.00
_cell.angle_gamma   90.00
#
_symmetry.space_group_name_H-M   'P 1'
#
loop_
_entity.id
_entity.type
_entity.pdbx_description
1 polymer ?
#
loop_
_entity_poly.entity_id
_entity_poly.type
_entity_poly.pdbx_seq_one_letter_code
_entity_poly.pdbx_strand_id
1 'polypeptide(L)'
;MLPVAKKLALAVGVKDFNILQNNGRIAHQEVDHVHVHMVKLQYTSNYFDVPALTILTKIPKPNETEGLSVGWPAQKTNMEELKAYYEELKSKM
;
A
#
# COMPACT_ATOMS: atom_id res chain seq x y z
N MET A 1 16.67 4.82 -1.60
CA MET A 1 15.39 4.42 -2.23
C MET A 1 14.36 5.55 -2.24
N LEU A 2 13.89 6.04 -1.08
CA LEU A 2 12.83 7.08 -1.00
C LEU A 2 13.12 8.39 -1.78
N PRO A 3 14.35 8.94 -1.77
CA PRO A 3 14.64 10.14 -2.56
C PRO A 3 14.52 9.90 -4.08
N VAL A 4 14.81 8.68 -4.54
CA VAL A 4 14.69 8.29 -5.96
C VAL A 4 13.22 8.20 -6.35
N ALA A 5 12.40 7.54 -5.53
CA ALA A 5 10.95 7.45 -5.76
C ALA A 5 10.30 8.84 -5.85
N LYS A 6 10.70 9.78 -4.98
CA LYS A 6 10.22 11.17 -5.05
C LYS A 6 10.60 11.87 -6.36
N LYS A 7 11.83 11.71 -6.83
CA LYS A 7 12.28 12.29 -8.12
C LYS A 7 11.51 11.69 -9.30
N LEU A 8 11.29 10.38 -9.29
CA LEU A 8 10.48 9.70 -10.30
C LEU A 8 9.04 10.18 -10.29
N ALA A 9 8.42 10.33 -9.11
CA ALA A 9 7.05 10.84 -8.98
C ALA A 9 6.91 12.24 -9.59
N LEU A 10 7.87 13.14 -9.31
CA LEU A 10 7.91 14.48 -9.91
C LEU A 10 8.09 14.43 -11.43
N ALA A 11 9.01 13.59 -11.92
CA ALA A 11 9.27 13.46 -13.36
C ALA A 11 8.08 12.89 -14.14
N VAL A 12 7.31 11.98 -13.53
CA VAL A 12 6.11 11.36 -14.12
C VAL A 12 4.85 12.24 -13.90
N GLY A 13 4.95 13.31 -13.09
CA GLY A 13 3.83 14.22 -12.82
C GLY A 13 2.75 13.62 -11.92
N VAL A 14 3.11 12.67 -11.04
CA VAL A 14 2.17 12.06 -10.09
C VAL A 14 2.33 12.68 -8.70
N LYS A 15 1.21 13.12 -8.13
CA LYS A 15 1.16 13.69 -6.78
C LYS A 15 1.15 12.60 -5.70
N ASP A 16 0.34 11.57 -5.92
CA ASP A 16 0.09 10.50 -4.95
C ASP A 16 0.62 9.16 -5.51
N PHE A 17 1.33 8.40 -4.66
CA PHE A 17 1.89 7.09 -5.03
C PHE A 17 2.17 6.24 -3.78
N ASN A 18 2.24 4.91 -3.97
CA ASN A 18 2.69 3.96 -2.96
C ASN A 18 4.10 3.44 -3.27
N ILE A 19 4.82 3.06 -2.22
CA ILE A 19 6.05 2.27 -2.30
C ILE A 19 5.76 0.93 -1.63
N LEU A 20 5.96 -0.17 -2.35
CA LEU A 20 5.66 -1.52 -1.87
C LEU A 20 6.84 -2.45 -2.15
N GLN A 21 7.16 -3.29 -1.17
CA GLN A 21 8.16 -4.32 -1.32
C GLN A 21 7.64 -5.61 -0.69
N ASN A 22 7.63 -6.68 -1.47
CA ASN A 22 7.09 -7.98 -1.09
C ASN A 22 8.24 -8.93 -0.75
N ASN A 23 8.25 -9.51 0.46
CA ASN A 23 9.21 -10.52 0.89
C ASN A 23 8.53 -11.88 1.09
N GLY A 24 8.85 -12.84 0.24
CA GLY A 24 8.30 -14.20 0.26
C GLY A 24 7.00 -14.36 -0.54
N ARG A 25 6.69 -15.63 -0.88
CA ARG A 25 5.56 -15.99 -1.75
C ARG A 25 4.19 -15.60 -1.17
N ILE A 26 4.01 -15.71 0.15
CA ILE A 26 2.77 -15.32 0.84
C ILE A 26 2.53 -13.81 0.74
N ALA A 27 3.59 -13.00 0.61
CA ALA A 27 3.49 -11.57 0.37
C ALA A 27 3.36 -11.21 -1.12
N HIS A 28 3.06 -12.17 -2.00
CA HIS A 28 3.01 -11.99 -3.45
C HIS A 28 4.33 -11.55 -4.08
N GLN A 29 5.47 -12.10 -3.61
CA GLN A 29 6.73 -11.97 -4.32
C GLN A 29 6.78 -13.01 -5.45
N GLU A 30 6.71 -12.56 -6.70
CA GLU A 30 6.78 -13.46 -7.88
C GLU A 30 8.22 -13.69 -8.37
N VAL A 31 9.09 -12.70 -8.18
CA VAL A 31 10.49 -12.74 -8.64
C VAL A 31 11.44 -12.74 -7.45
N ASP A 32 12.34 -13.71 -7.40
CA ASP A 32 13.31 -13.94 -6.31
C ASP A 32 14.53 -13.00 -6.40
N HIS A 33 14.28 -11.73 -6.70
CA HIS A 33 15.24 -10.64 -6.65
C HIS A 33 14.60 -9.47 -5.91
N VAL A 34 15.35 -8.76 -5.07
CA VAL A 34 14.81 -7.61 -4.35
C VAL A 34 14.46 -6.51 -5.34
N HIS A 35 13.17 -6.20 -5.43
CA HIS A 35 12.66 -5.08 -6.20
C HIS A 35 11.62 -4.33 -5.37
N VAL A 36 11.56 -3.01 -5.57
CA VAL A 36 10.61 -2.14 -4.90
C VAL A 36 9.68 -1.58 -5.96
N HIS A 37 8.39 -1.76 -5.77
CA HIS A 37 7.36 -1.21 -6.63
C HIS A 37 7.12 0.26 -6.26
N MET A 38 7.10 1.12 -7.27
CA MET A 38 6.51 2.47 -7.17
C MET A 38 5.19 2.45 -7.94
N VAL A 39 4.08 2.58 -7.22
CA VAL A 39 2.73 2.46 -7.78
C VAL A 39 2.07 3.83 -7.79
N LYS A 40 1.87 4.39 -8.98
CA LYS A 40 1.16 5.66 -9.16
C LYS A 40 -0.31 5.54 -8.74
N LEU A 41 -0.83 6.57 -8.08
CA LEU A 41 -2.26 6.73 -7.86
C LEU A 41 -2.78 7.78 -8.86
N GLN A 42 -3.73 7.39 -9.69
CA GLN A 42 -4.47 8.27 -10.60
C GLN A 42 -5.94 8.27 -10.16
N TYR A 43 -6.58 9.43 -10.19
CA TYR A 43 -8.03 9.49 -10.00
C TYR A 43 -8.67 9.24 -11.37
N THR A 44 -9.51 8.21 -11.50
CA THR A 44 -10.38 8.10 -12.67
C THR A 44 -11.49 9.13 -12.50
N SER A 45 -11.45 10.20 -13.30
CA SER A 45 -12.43 11.29 -13.28
C SER A 45 -13.84 10.88 -13.76
N ASN A 46 -14.14 9.59 -13.91
CA ASN A 46 -15.36 9.11 -14.55
C ASN A 46 -16.39 8.51 -13.57
N TYR A 47 -16.20 8.67 -12.25
CA TYR A 47 -17.16 8.23 -11.23
C TYR A 47 -17.46 9.39 -10.28
N PHE A 48 -18.20 10.38 -10.76
CA PHE A 48 -18.67 11.51 -9.95
C PHE A 48 -19.90 11.20 -9.08
N ASP A 49 -20.45 9.98 -9.14
CA ASP A 49 -21.76 9.66 -8.53
C ASP A 49 -21.75 8.51 -7.49
N VAL A 50 -20.61 8.11 -6.92
CA VAL A 50 -20.58 7.14 -5.82
C VAL A 50 -20.57 7.84 -4.44
N PRO A 51 -21.55 7.58 -3.57
CA PRO A 51 -21.62 8.21 -2.25
C PRO A 51 -20.40 7.85 -1.41
N ALA A 52 -19.93 8.83 -0.63
CA ALA A 52 -18.64 8.89 0.07
C ALA A 52 -18.38 7.81 1.15
N LEU A 53 -19.13 6.71 1.19
CA LEU A 53 -19.05 5.68 2.23
C LEU A 53 -18.43 4.35 1.77
N THR A 54 -17.90 4.27 0.56
CA THR A 54 -17.10 3.10 0.12
C THR A 54 -15.63 3.48 0.06
N ILE A 55 -14.96 3.42 1.22
CA ILE A 55 -13.50 3.46 1.30
C ILE A 55 -12.98 2.10 0.80
N LEU A 56 -13.04 1.87 -0.51
CA LEU A 56 -12.28 0.81 -1.15
C LEU A 56 -11.57 1.42 -2.35
N THR A 57 -10.27 1.64 -2.16
CA THR A 57 -9.24 1.91 -3.18
C THR A 57 -9.36 3.23 -3.98
N LYS A 58 -8.71 4.30 -3.48
CA LYS A 58 -8.26 5.46 -4.28
C LYS A 58 -7.06 5.12 -5.20
N ILE A 59 -7.04 3.89 -5.75
CA ILE A 59 -6.02 3.42 -6.68
C ILE A 59 -6.74 3.15 -7.99
N PRO A 60 -6.37 3.84 -9.09
CA PRO A 60 -6.99 3.61 -10.37
C PRO A 60 -6.70 2.18 -10.76
N LYS A 61 -7.76 1.44 -11.02
CA LYS A 61 -7.63 0.17 -11.69
C LYS A 61 -7.94 0.39 -13.17
N PRO A 62 -7.16 -0.21 -14.11
CA PRO A 62 -7.53 -0.20 -15.52
C PRO A 62 -8.91 -0.82 -15.77
N ASN A 63 -9.30 -1.80 -14.93
CA ASN A 63 -10.60 -2.46 -14.90
C ASN A 63 -10.84 -3.10 -13.52
N GLU A 64 -11.96 -3.77 -13.28
CA GLU A 64 -12.28 -4.34 -11.95
C GLU A 64 -11.25 -5.38 -11.45
N THR A 65 -10.60 -6.08 -12.39
CA THR A 65 -9.69 -7.22 -12.14
C THR A 65 -8.22 -6.85 -12.05
N GLU A 66 -7.81 -5.74 -12.65
CA GLU A 66 -6.41 -5.30 -12.76
C GLU A 66 -6.06 -4.23 -11.73
N GLY A 67 -4.78 -4.10 -11.37
CA GLY A 67 -4.30 -3.06 -10.46
C GLY A 67 -4.26 -3.45 -8.98
N LEU A 68 -3.58 -2.64 -8.18
CA LEU A 68 -3.31 -2.93 -6.77
C LEU A 68 -4.54 -2.65 -5.90
N SER A 69 -5.03 -3.67 -5.19
CA SER A 69 -6.05 -3.52 -4.15
C SER A 69 -5.43 -3.77 -2.79
N VAL A 70 -5.55 -2.83 -1.87
CA VAL A 70 -5.09 -2.99 -0.48
C VAL A 70 -6.29 -2.81 0.45
N GLY A 71 -6.68 -3.88 1.15
CA GLY A 71 -7.71 -3.84 2.18
C GLY A 71 -7.11 -3.53 3.54
N TRP A 72 -7.75 -2.67 4.32
CA TRP A 72 -7.29 -2.29 5.66
C TRP A 72 -8.34 -2.66 6.73
N PRO A 73 -8.49 -3.97 7.05
CA PRO A 73 -9.43 -4.40 8.08
C PRO A 73 -8.92 -3.97 9.46
N ALA A 74 -9.60 -3.01 10.09
CA ALA A 74 -9.30 -2.63 11.46
C ALA A 74 -9.69 -3.76 12.43
N GLN A 75 -8.77 -4.14 13.32
CA GLN A 75 -9.04 -5.08 14.41
C GLN A 75 -9.36 -4.32 15.71
N LYS A 76 -10.03 -4.99 16.66
CA LYS A 76 -10.27 -4.40 17.98
C LYS A 76 -8.96 -4.35 18.78
N THR A 77 -8.70 -3.23 19.44
CA THR A 77 -7.44 -2.96 20.15
C THR A 77 -7.49 -3.45 21.61
N ASN A 78 -6.46 -4.17 22.06
CA ASN A 78 -6.20 -4.45 23.48
C ASN A 78 -4.83 -3.90 23.89
N MET A 79 -4.81 -2.90 24.79
CA MET A 79 -3.58 -2.22 25.19
C MET A 79 -2.61 -3.08 26.02
N GLU A 80 -3.11 -4.10 26.71
CA GLU A 80 -2.28 -5.02 27.50
C GLU A 80 -1.51 -5.97 26.57
N GLU A 81 -2.21 -6.57 25.61
CA GLU A 81 -1.63 -7.44 24.58
C GLU A 81 -0.60 -6.69 23.72
N LEU A 82 -0.90 -5.44 23.32
CA LEU A 82 0.03 -4.63 22.53
C LEU A 82 1.32 -4.31 23.28
N LYS A 83 1.24 -4.02 24.58
CA LYS A 83 2.44 -3.77 25.41
C LYS A 83 3.28 -5.03 25.55
N ALA A 84 2.64 -6.17 25.80
CA ALA A 84 3.34 -7.45 25.90
C ALA A 84 4.07 -7.79 24.59
N TYR A 85 3.41 -7.61 23.45
CA TYR A 85 4.01 -7.86 22.14
C TYR A 85 5.15 -6.89 21.81
N TYR A 86 5.02 -5.61 22.19
CA TYR A 86 6.10 -4.63 22.02
C TYR A 86 7.37 -5.03 22.80
N GLU A 87 7.25 -5.43 24.07
CA GLU A 87 8.41 -5.86 24.85
C GLU A 87 9.03 -7.15 24.30
N GLU A 88 8.21 -8.08 23.81
CA GLU A 88 8.70 -9.27 23.10
C GLU A 88 9.52 -8.89 21.86
N LEU A 89 8.99 -8.02 20.99
CA LEU A 89 9.70 -7.57 19.79
C LEU A 89 10.99 -6.83 20.13
N LYS A 90 10.95 -5.95 21.12
CA LYS A 90 12.12 -5.19 21.57
C LYS A 90 13.25 -6.11 22.07
N SER A 91 12.94 -7.25 22.68
CA SER A 91 13.96 -8.21 23.10
C SER A 91 14.66 -8.95 21.94
N LYS A 92 14.05 -8.95 20.75
CA LYS A 92 14.57 -9.60 19.54
C LYS A 92 15.34 -8.65 18.62
N MET A 93 15.45 -7.38 19.00
CA MET A 93 16.15 -6.31 18.27
C MET A 93 17.32 -5.80 19.09
#